data_AF-A0A2A3YEN8-F1
#
_entry.id   AF-A0A2A3YEN8-F1
#
_cell.length_a   1.000
_cell.length_b   1.000
_cell.length_c   1.000
_cell.angle_alpha   90.00
_cell.angle_beta   90.00
_cell.angle_gamma   90.00
#
_symmetry.space_group_name_H-M   'P 1'
#
loop_
_entity.id
_entity.type
_entity.pdbx_description
1 polymer ?
#
loop_
_entity_poly.entity_id
_entity_poly.type
_entity_poly.pdbx_seq_one_letter_code
_entity_poly.pdbx_strand_id
1 'polypeptide(L)'
;MTTPNILFLMTDQHRVDTFGAYGNPCAKTPVIDEIARTGTRFDRWYTPTAICTPARASLLTGMAPFRHRVLANHERNVGYIEDIEDGTFTFPEALQKAGYSTALVGKWHAGHERTARSFGFDGPDLPGQAWHNPIEAPDYLDYLAENDLPPYEISERIRGTLPNGGPGNLALPGSW
;
A
#
# COMPACT_ATOMS: atom_id res chain seq x y z
N MET A 1 5.88 -28.02 16.83
CA MET A 1 4.85 -27.05 16.42
C MET A 1 5.20 -26.60 15.02
N THR A 2 4.22 -26.52 14.11
CA THR A 2 4.45 -26.00 12.75
C THR A 2 4.65 -24.48 12.81
N THR A 3 5.59 -23.96 12.04
CA THR A 3 5.77 -22.52 11.87
C THR A 3 4.50 -21.91 11.25
N PRO A 4 3.87 -20.88 11.85
CA PRO A 4 2.66 -20.29 11.32
C PRO A 4 2.95 -19.44 10.07
N ASN A 5 2.01 -19.37 9.13
CA ASN A 5 2.09 -18.42 8.02
C ASN A 5 1.65 -17.03 8.49
N ILE A 6 2.26 -15.98 7.92
CA ILE A 6 1.93 -14.58 8.22
C ILE A 6 1.46 -13.92 6.93
N LEU A 7 0.23 -13.38 6.93
CA LEU A 7 -0.32 -12.59 5.84
C LEU A 7 -0.55 -11.16 6.33
N PHE A 8 0.15 -10.19 5.72
CA PHE A 8 -0.03 -8.78 6.03
C PHE A 8 -0.85 -8.09 4.93
N LEU A 9 -2.06 -7.63 5.27
CA LEU A 9 -2.94 -6.91 4.37
C LEU A 9 -2.82 -5.40 4.63
N MET A 10 -2.10 -4.69 3.75
CA MET A 10 -1.92 -3.23 3.84
C MET A 10 -2.72 -2.51 2.76
N THR A 11 -3.79 -1.82 3.16
CA THR A 11 -4.54 -0.94 2.26
C THR A 11 -3.85 0.42 2.09
N ASP A 12 -4.01 1.08 0.95
CA ASP A 12 -3.48 2.43 0.72
C ASP A 12 -4.58 3.48 0.93
N GLN A 13 -4.26 4.54 1.69
CA GLN A 13 -5.15 5.68 1.98
C GLN A 13 -6.52 5.34 2.60
N HIS A 14 -6.66 4.16 3.19
CA HIS A 14 -7.94 3.74 3.76
C HIS A 14 -8.15 4.35 5.15
N ARG A 15 -9.28 5.04 5.34
CA ARG A 15 -9.65 5.64 6.63
C ARG A 15 -10.46 4.64 7.46
N VAL A 16 -10.58 4.88 8.75
CA VAL A 16 -11.38 4.00 9.62
C VAL A 16 -12.87 4.07 9.30
N ASP A 17 -13.35 5.23 8.86
CA ASP A 17 -14.76 5.50 8.59
C ASP A 17 -15.23 4.99 7.22
N THR A 18 -14.47 4.13 6.55
CA THR A 18 -14.82 3.53 5.25
C THR A 18 -15.18 2.04 5.33
N PHE A 19 -15.19 1.44 6.51
CA PHE A 19 -15.60 0.05 6.71
C PHE A 19 -16.96 -0.06 7.40
N GLY A 20 -17.76 -1.05 6.97
CA GLY A 20 -18.99 -1.43 7.66
C GLY A 20 -18.73 -1.83 9.11
N ALA A 21 -17.64 -2.57 9.36
CA ALA A 21 -17.18 -2.97 10.70
C ALA A 21 -16.91 -1.80 11.67
N TYR A 22 -16.70 -0.58 11.16
CA TYR A 22 -16.54 0.64 11.96
C TYR A 22 -17.73 1.60 11.84
N GLY A 23 -18.88 1.12 11.33
CA GLY A 23 -20.15 1.83 11.32
C GLY A 23 -20.44 2.66 10.07
N ASN A 24 -19.69 2.48 8.97
CA ASN A 24 -20.02 3.16 7.71
C ASN A 24 -21.33 2.57 7.12
N PRO A 25 -22.39 3.37 6.90
CA PRO A 25 -23.67 2.88 6.38
C PRO A 25 -23.70 2.73 4.84
N CYS A 26 -22.72 3.30 4.14
CA CYS A 26 -22.65 3.36 2.68
C CYS A 26 -21.69 2.31 2.09
N ALA A 27 -20.57 2.05 2.77
CA ALA A 27 -19.55 1.13 2.29
C ALA A 27 -19.99 -0.33 2.47
N LYS A 28 -19.92 -1.12 1.39
CA LYS A 28 -20.23 -2.55 1.42
C LYS A 28 -18.92 -3.35 1.50
N THR A 29 -18.54 -3.75 2.71
CA THR A 29 -17.27 -4.46 2.97
C THR A 29 -17.46 -5.86 3.58
N PRO A 30 -18.34 -6.72 3.06
CA PRO A 30 -18.80 -7.92 3.76
C PRO A 30 -17.66 -8.90 4.15
N VAL A 31 -16.62 -9.02 3.32
CA VAL A 31 -15.47 -9.89 3.60
C VAL A 31 -14.60 -9.32 4.74
N ILE A 32 -14.39 -8.01 4.76
CA ILE A 32 -13.59 -7.34 5.81
C ILE A 32 -14.38 -7.32 7.12
N ASP A 33 -15.69 -7.13 7.03
CA ASP A 33 -16.60 -7.17 8.18
C ASP A 33 -16.60 -8.57 8.82
N GLU A 34 -16.54 -9.63 8.01
CA GLU A 34 -16.40 -11.00 8.50
C GLU A 34 -15.05 -11.26 9.18
N ILE A 35 -13.94 -10.74 8.63
CA ILE A 35 -12.62 -10.80 9.28
C ILE A 35 -12.67 -10.08 10.64
N ALA A 36 -13.28 -8.91 10.71
CA ALA A 36 -13.43 -8.16 11.95
C ALA A 36 -14.30 -8.89 12.98
N ARG A 37 -15.34 -9.61 12.54
CA ARG A 37 -16.27 -10.38 13.40
C ARG A 37 -15.66 -11.68 13.93
N THR A 38 -14.83 -12.35 13.13
CA THR A 38 -14.23 -13.65 13.46
C THR A 38 -12.83 -13.54 14.07
N GLY A 39 -12.18 -12.40 13.90
CA GLY A 39 -10.85 -12.11 14.43
C GLY A 39 -10.85 -11.15 15.62
N THR A 40 -9.76 -10.41 15.74
CA THR A 40 -9.61 -9.33 16.73
C THR A 40 -9.66 -7.98 16.01
N ARG A 41 -10.60 -7.12 16.43
CA ARG A 41 -10.74 -5.74 15.95
C ARG A 41 -10.23 -4.76 16.99
N PHE A 42 -9.49 -3.74 16.58
CA PHE A 42 -9.01 -2.68 17.46
C PHE A 42 -9.85 -1.42 17.25
N ASP A 43 -10.42 -0.84 18.31
CA ASP A 43 -11.14 0.44 18.22
C ASP A 43 -10.19 1.65 18.22
N ARG A 44 -8.90 1.42 18.53
CA ARG A 44 -7.85 2.45 18.55
C ARG A 44 -6.58 1.92 17.89
N TRP A 45 -6.39 2.29 16.64
CA TRP A 45 -5.21 1.96 15.83
C TRP A 45 -4.79 3.21 15.05
N TYR A 46 -3.48 3.37 14.87
CA TYR A 46 -2.92 4.60 14.29
C TYR A 46 -1.82 4.25 13.31
N THR A 47 -1.82 4.91 12.16
CA THR A 47 -0.64 4.98 11.30
C THR A 47 0.36 5.97 11.93
N PRO A 48 1.68 5.71 11.89
CA PRO A 48 2.68 6.63 12.43
C PRO A 48 2.72 7.98 11.70
N THR A 49 2.14 8.05 10.49
CA THR A 49 2.03 9.26 9.67
C THR A 49 0.96 9.07 8.58
N ALA A 50 0.39 10.18 8.09
CA ALA A 50 -0.59 10.18 7.02
C ALA A 50 0.01 10.08 5.60
N ILE A 51 1.34 9.88 5.49
CA ILE A 51 2.08 9.85 4.22
C ILE A 51 2.56 8.42 3.93
N CYS A 52 2.42 7.96 2.68
CA CYS A 52 2.59 6.55 2.29
C CYS A 52 3.99 6.00 2.58
N THR A 53 5.04 6.61 2.01
CA THR A 53 6.43 6.13 2.16
C THR A 53 6.90 6.04 3.60
N PRO A 54 6.79 7.10 4.42
CA PRO A 54 7.21 7.03 5.81
C PRO A 54 6.38 6.03 6.63
N ALA A 55 5.08 5.86 6.34
CA ALA A 55 4.27 4.83 7.02
C ALA A 55 4.74 3.40 6.71
N ARG A 56 5.08 3.12 5.44
CA ARG A 56 5.59 1.81 5.01
C ARG A 56 7.01 1.54 5.51
N ALA A 57 7.87 2.56 5.52
CA ALA A 57 9.19 2.47 6.14
C ALA A 57 9.10 2.19 7.65
N SER A 58 8.16 2.84 8.35
CA SER A 58 7.91 2.55 9.77
C SER A 58 7.42 1.11 9.99
N LEU A 59 6.56 0.59 9.10
CA LEU A 59 6.12 -0.81 9.15
C LEU A 59 7.28 -1.78 8.98
N LEU A 60 8.14 -1.57 7.98
CA LEU A 60 9.27 -2.45 7.69
C LEU A 60 10.28 -2.48 8.84
N THR A 61 10.59 -1.31 9.40
CA THR A 61 11.68 -1.13 10.36
C THR A 61 11.24 -1.23 11.82
N GLY A 62 9.94 -1.11 12.10
CA GLY A 62 9.42 -0.96 13.47
C GLY A 62 9.77 0.38 14.12
N MET A 63 10.31 1.34 13.36
CA MET A 63 10.75 2.65 13.87
C MET A 63 9.73 3.75 13.56
N ALA A 64 9.69 4.79 14.40
CA ALA A 64 8.96 6.00 14.09
C ALA A 64 9.62 6.80 12.94
N PRO A 65 8.87 7.62 12.17
CA PRO A 65 9.38 8.34 11.01
C PRO A 65 10.65 9.15 11.26
N PHE A 66 10.74 9.84 12.39
CA PHE A 66 11.91 10.66 12.73
C PHE A 66 13.18 9.84 13.01
N ARG A 67 13.07 8.53 13.26
CA ARG A 67 14.22 7.64 13.47
C ARG A 67 14.78 7.13 12.15
N HIS A 68 13.93 6.67 11.23
CA HIS A 68 14.36 6.18 9.93
C HIS A 68 14.52 7.27 8.86
N ARG A 69 14.06 8.50 9.12
CA ARG A 69 14.31 9.73 8.34
C ARG A 69 13.80 9.78 6.90
N VAL A 70 13.25 8.68 6.39
CA VAL A 70 12.36 8.71 5.23
C VAL A 70 11.07 9.42 5.65
N LEU A 71 10.84 10.66 5.19
CA LEU A 71 9.79 11.55 5.74
C LEU A 71 8.75 12.02 4.72
N ALA A 72 8.98 11.79 3.43
CA ALA A 72 8.02 12.13 2.37
C ALA A 72 7.99 11.04 1.31
N ASN A 73 6.97 11.10 0.46
CA ASN A 73 7.01 10.33 -0.78
C ASN A 73 8.03 10.99 -1.72
N HIS A 74 8.88 10.17 -2.34
CA HIS A 74 9.98 10.65 -3.18
C HIS A 74 9.50 11.51 -4.37
N GLU A 75 8.28 11.28 -4.90
CA GLU A 75 7.77 12.06 -6.04
C GLU A 75 7.52 13.54 -5.72
N ARG A 76 7.51 13.91 -4.43
CA ARG A 76 7.41 15.32 -4.04
C ARG A 76 8.71 16.09 -4.29
N ASN A 77 9.83 15.40 -4.55
CA ASN A 77 11.15 15.98 -4.81
C ASN A 77 11.50 17.10 -3.81
N VAL A 78 11.35 16.79 -2.52
CA VAL A 78 11.52 17.75 -1.41
C VAL A 78 12.91 17.67 -0.77
N GLY A 79 13.82 16.86 -1.33
CA GLY A 79 15.20 16.73 -0.85
C GLY A 79 15.35 15.98 0.49
N TYR A 80 14.37 15.15 0.85
CA TYR A 80 14.49 14.26 2.00
C TYR A 80 15.21 12.96 1.63
N ILE A 81 15.61 12.20 2.66
CA ILE A 81 16.07 10.83 2.47
C ILE A 81 14.92 10.02 1.88
N GLU A 82 15.20 9.32 0.78
CA GLU A 82 14.17 8.63 -0.02
C GLU A 82 14.18 7.11 0.19
N ASP A 83 15.25 6.58 0.80
CA ASP A 83 15.46 5.15 1.03
C ASP A 83 15.82 4.87 2.49
N ILE A 84 15.44 3.68 2.96
CA ILE A 84 15.85 3.18 4.28
C ILE A 84 17.35 2.91 4.25
N GLU A 85 18.07 3.43 5.26
CA GLU A 85 19.53 3.30 5.39
C GLU A 85 19.98 1.83 5.43
N ASP A 86 21.11 1.53 4.82
CA ASP A 86 21.71 0.20 4.83
C ASP A 86 22.01 -0.30 6.25
N GLY A 87 21.83 -1.60 6.45
CA GLY A 87 21.99 -2.22 7.78
C GLY A 87 20.88 -1.88 8.78
N THR A 88 19.89 -1.06 8.41
CA THR A 88 18.69 -0.86 9.21
C THR A 88 17.93 -2.18 9.32
N PHE A 89 17.56 -2.56 10.55
CA PHE A 89 16.71 -3.71 10.80
C PHE A 89 15.40 -3.61 10.00
N THR A 90 15.00 -4.71 9.37
CA THR A 90 13.64 -4.86 8.83
C THR A 90 13.03 -6.21 9.20
N PHE A 91 11.72 -6.23 9.43
CA PHE A 91 11.01 -7.47 9.78
C PHE A 91 11.10 -8.56 8.68
N PRO A 92 11.11 -8.25 7.37
CA PRO A 92 11.23 -9.29 6.33
C PRO A 92 12.55 -10.03 6.43
N GLU A 93 13.67 -9.31 6.57
CA GLU A 93 15.00 -9.92 6.78
C GLU A 93 15.04 -10.78 8.06
N ALA A 94 14.35 -10.36 9.12
CA ALA A 94 14.25 -11.13 10.35
C ALA A 94 13.44 -12.43 10.15
N LEU A 95 12.34 -12.38 9.40
CA LEU A 95 11.54 -13.55 9.05
C LEU A 95 12.34 -14.52 8.17
N GLN A 96 13.09 -14.02 7.20
CA GLN A 96 13.96 -14.85 6.36
C GLN A 96 15.03 -15.59 7.16
N LYS A 97 15.68 -14.89 8.10
CA LYS A 97 16.64 -15.51 9.04
C LYS A 97 16.00 -16.60 9.91
N ALA A 98 14.69 -16.51 10.15
CA ALA A 98 13.91 -17.52 10.85
C ALA A 98 13.38 -18.65 9.94
N GLY A 99 13.73 -18.66 8.65
CA GLY A 99 13.36 -19.71 7.69
C GLY A 99 12.06 -19.48 6.93
N TYR A 100 11.51 -18.27 6.96
CA TYR A 100 10.31 -17.92 6.17
C TYR A 100 10.68 -17.54 4.74
N SER A 101 9.85 -17.97 3.79
CA SER A 101 9.77 -17.32 2.48
C SER A 101 8.93 -16.05 2.60
N THR A 102 9.42 -14.95 2.02
CA THR A 102 8.77 -13.63 2.08
C THR A 102 8.46 -13.18 0.67
N ALA A 103 7.19 -12.90 0.37
CA ALA A 103 6.78 -12.34 -0.91
C ALA A 103 5.98 -11.06 -0.71
N LEU A 104 6.08 -10.13 -1.67
CA LEU A 104 5.28 -8.91 -1.71
C LEU A 104 4.49 -8.86 -3.01
N VAL A 105 3.19 -8.58 -2.89
CA VAL A 105 2.30 -8.35 -4.02
C VAL A 105 1.68 -6.96 -3.85
N GLY A 106 1.79 -6.15 -4.90
CA GLY A 106 1.25 -4.80 -4.93
C GLY A 106 2.31 -3.72 -4.66
N LYS A 107 1.87 -2.61 -4.06
CA LYS A 107 2.66 -1.37 -3.98
C LYS A 107 3.80 -1.47 -2.97
N TRP A 108 5.04 -1.23 -3.42
CA TRP A 108 6.22 -1.12 -2.56
C TRP A 108 6.23 0.21 -1.80
N HIS A 109 6.55 1.32 -2.49
CA HIS A 109 6.54 2.69 -2.00
C HIS A 109 7.18 2.90 -0.61
N ALA A 110 8.29 2.23 -0.32
CA ALA A 110 9.07 2.37 0.92
C ALA A 110 10.57 2.66 0.67
N GLY A 111 10.88 3.08 -0.56
CA GLY A 111 12.21 3.40 -1.08
C GLY A 111 12.06 3.92 -2.52
N HIS A 112 13.03 4.70 -3.00
CA HIS A 112 13.10 5.13 -4.40
C HIS A 112 14.01 4.19 -5.20
N GLU A 113 15.28 4.09 -4.79
CA GLU A 113 16.25 3.21 -5.45
C GLU A 113 16.16 1.78 -4.93
N ARG A 114 15.88 1.60 -3.64
CA ARG A 114 15.75 0.28 -3.02
C ARG A 114 14.33 -0.22 -3.16
N THR A 115 14.19 -1.37 -3.82
CA THR A 115 12.91 -2.00 -4.10
C THR A 115 12.57 -3.08 -3.07
N ALA A 116 11.40 -3.71 -3.17
CA ALA A 116 11.01 -4.81 -2.29
C ALA A 116 12.05 -5.95 -2.28
N ARG A 117 12.70 -6.20 -3.42
CA ARG A 117 13.78 -7.20 -3.56
C ARG A 117 15.00 -6.86 -2.70
N SER A 118 15.32 -5.58 -2.54
CA SER A 118 16.41 -5.12 -1.67
C SER A 118 16.20 -5.48 -0.19
N PHE A 119 14.97 -5.86 0.20
CA PHE A 119 14.59 -6.30 1.55
C PHE A 119 14.17 -7.77 1.59
N GLY A 120 14.52 -8.54 0.56
CA GLY A 120 14.31 -9.99 0.52
C GLY A 120 12.91 -10.44 0.08
N PHE A 121 12.04 -9.55 -0.39
CA PHE A 121 10.76 -10.00 -0.93
C PHE A 121 10.92 -10.64 -2.31
N ASP A 122 10.33 -11.83 -2.47
CA ASP A 122 10.04 -12.44 -3.76
C ASP A 122 8.81 -11.78 -4.41
N GLY A 123 8.79 -11.78 -5.74
CA GLY A 123 7.70 -11.20 -6.53
C GLY A 123 8.20 -10.32 -7.68
N PRO A 124 7.28 -9.80 -8.51
CA PRO A 124 7.61 -8.84 -9.54
C PRO A 124 8.15 -7.57 -8.85
N ASP A 125 9.37 -7.20 -9.23
CA ASP A 125 9.85 -5.87 -8.94
C ASP A 125 9.32 -4.96 -10.04
N LEU A 126 8.57 -3.93 -9.68
CA LEU A 126 8.05 -2.95 -10.65
C LEU A 126 8.83 -1.64 -10.49
N PRO A 127 10.11 -1.60 -10.89
CA PRO A 127 10.97 -0.41 -10.77
C PRO A 127 10.37 0.75 -11.55
N GLY A 128 10.33 1.94 -10.93
CA GLY A 128 9.67 3.13 -11.49
C GLY A 128 8.14 3.11 -11.43
N GLN A 129 7.51 1.98 -11.05
CA GLN A 129 6.06 1.86 -10.89
C GLN A 129 5.63 1.79 -9.42
N ALA A 130 6.48 2.20 -8.47
CA ALA A 130 6.12 2.31 -7.05
C ALA A 130 4.84 3.14 -6.80
N TRP A 131 4.40 3.91 -7.80
CA TRP A 131 3.15 4.66 -7.84
C TRP A 131 2.04 4.06 -8.72
N HIS A 132 2.40 3.32 -9.78
CA HIS A 132 1.43 2.99 -10.83
C HIS A 132 0.61 1.77 -10.40
N ASN A 133 -0.70 1.95 -10.49
CA ASN A 133 -1.69 0.90 -10.33
C ASN A 133 -1.32 -0.23 -11.31
N PRO A 134 -1.37 -1.53 -10.92
CA PRO A 134 -1.01 -2.66 -11.78
C PRO A 134 -1.72 -2.69 -13.15
N ILE A 135 -2.72 -1.83 -13.35
CA ILE A 135 -3.40 -1.61 -14.62
C ILE A 135 -2.48 -1.32 -15.82
N GLU A 136 -1.27 -0.82 -15.59
CA GLU A 136 -0.29 -0.53 -16.66
C GLU A 136 0.83 -1.57 -16.73
N ALA A 137 0.82 -2.58 -15.84
CA ALA A 137 1.86 -3.59 -15.81
C ALA A 137 1.71 -4.53 -17.03
N PRO A 138 2.80 -4.85 -17.77
CA PRO A 138 2.71 -5.69 -18.98
C PRO A 138 2.03 -7.04 -18.75
N ASP A 139 2.34 -7.70 -17.63
CA ASP A 139 1.75 -8.97 -17.23
C ASP A 139 0.24 -8.87 -16.98
N TYR A 140 -0.23 -7.76 -16.42
CA TYR A 140 -1.66 -7.49 -16.26
C TYR A 140 -2.35 -7.24 -17.61
N LEU A 141 -1.72 -6.47 -18.50
CA LEU A 141 -2.25 -6.23 -19.85
C LEU A 141 -2.31 -7.52 -20.69
N ASP A 142 -1.30 -8.38 -20.58
CA ASP A 142 -1.26 -9.70 -21.21
C ASP A 142 -2.40 -10.58 -20.68
N TYR A 143 -2.62 -10.62 -19.36
CA TYR A 143 -3.74 -11.34 -18.76
C TYR A 143 -5.10 -10.87 -19.30
N LEU A 144 -5.32 -9.56 -19.43
CA LEU A 144 -6.56 -9.02 -19.98
C LEU A 144 -6.76 -9.46 -21.43
N ALA A 145 -5.71 -9.39 -22.25
CA ALA A 145 -5.75 -9.82 -23.65
C ALA A 145 -6.02 -11.33 -23.78
N GLU A 146 -5.38 -12.16 -22.95
CA GLU A 146 -5.57 -13.62 -22.93
C GLU A 146 -6.99 -14.04 -22.53
N ASN A 147 -7.68 -13.19 -21.75
CA ASN A 147 -9.02 -13.47 -21.22
C ASN A 147 -10.15 -12.68 -21.91
N ASP A 148 -9.85 -11.95 -23.00
CA ASP A 148 -10.80 -11.08 -23.71
C ASP A 148 -11.49 -10.05 -22.79
N LEU A 149 -10.71 -9.47 -21.88
CA LEU A 149 -11.16 -8.45 -20.93
C LEU A 149 -10.69 -7.05 -21.36
N PRO A 150 -11.50 -6.00 -21.19
CA PRO A 150 -11.10 -4.64 -21.54
C PRO A 150 -10.04 -4.09 -20.57
N PRO A 151 -9.11 -3.22 -21.03
CA PRO A 151 -8.24 -2.47 -20.16
C PRO A 151 -9.05 -1.49 -19.29
N TYR A 152 -8.44 -1.09 -18.17
CA TYR A 152 -9.01 -0.04 -17.32
C TYR A 152 -9.25 1.23 -18.14
N GLU A 153 -10.49 1.74 -18.09
CA GLU A 153 -10.87 3.00 -18.70
C GLU A 153 -11.58 3.89 -17.68
N ILE A 154 -11.24 5.18 -17.69
CA ILE A 154 -11.97 6.19 -16.92
C ILE A 154 -13.25 6.53 -17.68
N SER A 155 -14.37 6.00 -17.22
CA SER A 155 -15.69 6.25 -17.80
C SER A 155 -16.23 7.64 -17.48
N GLU A 156 -15.93 8.18 -16.30
CA GLU A 156 -16.36 9.50 -15.87
C GLU A 156 -15.29 10.20 -15.02
N ARG A 157 -15.14 11.51 -15.20
CA ARG A 157 -14.26 12.37 -14.40
C ARG A 157 -15.10 13.22 -13.48
N ILE A 158 -15.19 12.87 -12.20
CA ILE A 158 -15.92 13.64 -11.21
C ILE A 158 -14.95 14.57 -10.49
N ARG A 159 -15.25 15.87 -10.43
CA ARG A 159 -14.41 16.84 -9.72
C ARG A 159 -15.25 17.63 -8.74
N GLY A 160 -14.84 17.64 -7.47
CA GLY A 160 -15.45 18.50 -6.46
C GLY A 160 -15.07 19.97 -6.64
N THR A 161 -15.65 20.84 -5.82
CA THR A 161 -15.29 22.27 -5.72
C THR A 161 -14.74 22.54 -4.33
N LEU A 162 -13.57 23.18 -4.24
CA LEU A 162 -12.99 23.59 -2.97
C LEU A 162 -13.75 24.80 -2.39
N PRO A 163 -13.65 25.07 -1.08
CA PRO A 163 -14.30 26.23 -0.45
C PRO A 163 -13.92 27.59 -1.05
N ASN A 164 -12.76 27.68 -1.72
CA ASN A 164 -12.31 28.89 -2.41
C ASN A 164 -12.84 29.01 -3.86
N GLY A 165 -13.77 28.14 -4.28
CA GLY A 165 -14.30 28.08 -5.64
C GLY A 165 -13.37 27.42 -6.66
N GLY A 166 -12.18 27.00 -6.24
CA GLY A 166 -11.23 26.29 -7.10
C GLY A 166 -11.64 24.84 -7.37
N PRO A 167 -11.07 24.21 -8.41
CA PRO A 167 -11.29 22.79 -8.67
C PRO A 167 -10.75 21.94 -7.51
N GLY A 168 -11.58 21.03 -7.00
CA GLY A 168 -11.21 20.01 -6.03
C GLY A 168 -10.48 18.83 -6.65
N ASN A 169 -10.21 17.82 -5.82
CA ASN A 169 -9.57 16.59 -6.26
C ASN A 169 -10.44 15.85 -7.29
N LEU A 170 -9.76 15.21 -8.25
CA LEU A 170 -10.39 14.39 -9.27
C LEU A 170 -10.71 13.02 -8.67
N ALA A 171 -11.99 12.65 -8.65
CA ALA A 171 -12.45 11.30 -8.39
C ALA A 171 -12.66 10.59 -9.73
N LEU A 172 -12.08 9.41 -9.85
CA LEU A 172 -12.14 8.57 -11.04
C LEU A 172 -12.93 7.30 -10.69
N PRO A 173 -14.27 7.32 -10.77
CA PRO A 173 -15.01 6.08 -10.76
C PRO A 173 -14.58 5.25 -11.99
N GLY A 174 -13.92 4.13 -11.74
CA GLY A 174 -13.65 3.12 -12.76
C GLY A 174 -14.81 2.14 -12.83
N SER A 175 -15.18 1.73 -14.03
CA SER A 175 -15.89 0.47 -14.25
C SER A 175 -14.86 -0.65 -14.38
N TRP A 176 -15.04 -1.73 -13.63
CA TRP A 176 -14.29 -2.98 -13.77
C TRP A 176 -15.04 -3.92 -14.70
#